data_AF-A0A417Z595-F1
#
_entry.id   AF-A0A417Z595-F1
#
_cell.length_a   1.000
_cell.length_b   1.000
_cell.length_c   1.000
_cell.angle_alpha   90.00
_cell.angle_beta   90.00
_cell.angle_gamma   90.00
#
_symmetry.space_group_name_H-M   'P 1'
#
loop_
_entity.id
_entity.type
_entity.pdbx_description
1 polymer ?
#
loop_
_entity_poly.entity_id
_entity_poly.type
_entity_poly.pdbx_seq_one_letter_code
_entity_poly.pdbx_strand_id
1 'polypeptide(L)'
;MLVLMCEVIEMSTLQELEQRLESNYRPGKKFTAQHIMQLTHLSRSMASSYLNQLYKKGFLEKANTRPTQFWLPVKEEAFSDVIGADASLAPIIEQCKAAVNYPPDGLPMIIRGNSGVGKSMLAKKVYQYAITQHVINENAPFITLNCADYANNPELLSSVLFGYVKGAFTGANSNKTGLLDAANGGYSFLDEVTTCHKKIRKSSFY
;
A
#
# COMPACT_ATOMS: atom_id res chain seq x y z
N MET A 1 -15.95 27.64 -4.97
CA MET A 1 -16.98 27.48 -3.92
C MET A 1 -17.44 26.03 -3.99
N LEU A 2 -16.72 25.12 -3.31
CA LEU A 2 -17.06 23.70 -3.32
C LEU A 2 -18.12 23.49 -2.25
N VAL A 3 -19.33 23.11 -2.69
CA VAL A 3 -20.41 22.69 -1.81
C VAL A 3 -19.95 21.39 -1.14
N LEU A 4 -19.61 21.48 0.15
CA LEU A 4 -19.55 20.32 1.05
C LEU A 4 -20.99 19.80 1.17
N MET A 5 -21.39 18.94 0.22
CA MET A 5 -22.52 18.05 0.46
C MET A 5 -22.04 17.03 1.48
N CYS A 6 -22.30 17.34 2.75
CA CYS A 6 -22.25 16.39 3.84
C CYS A 6 -23.39 15.40 3.58
N GLU A 7 -23.13 14.34 2.81
CA GLU A 7 -23.98 13.16 2.89
C GLU A 7 -23.82 12.62 4.31
N VAL A 8 -24.86 12.78 5.13
CA VAL A 8 -25.03 11.99 6.34
C VAL A 8 -25.28 10.57 5.84
N ILE A 9 -24.21 9.82 5.60
CA ILE A 9 -24.30 8.39 5.36
C ILE A 9 -24.77 7.80 6.69
N GLU A 10 -25.97 7.21 6.73
CA GLU A 10 -26.36 6.35 7.85
C GLU A 10 -25.33 5.23 7.95
N MET A 11 -24.37 5.37 8.88
CA MET A 11 -23.40 4.33 9.16
C MET A 11 -24.16 3.10 9.64
N SER A 12 -23.96 1.99 8.95
CA SER A 12 -24.48 0.70 9.44
C SER A 12 -23.91 0.43 10.84
N THR A 13 -24.69 -0.18 11.73
CA THR A 13 -24.26 -0.54 13.10
C THR A 13 -22.95 -1.35 13.11
N LEU A 14 -22.67 -2.05 12.01
CA LEU A 14 -21.47 -2.84 11.81
C LEU A 14 -20.24 -1.98 11.49
N GLN A 15 -20.37 -0.92 10.69
CA GLN A 15 -19.31 0.07 10.46
C GLN A 15 -19.00 0.88 11.73
N GLU A 16 -20.03 1.23 12.50
CA GLU A 16 -19.83 1.89 13.79
C GLU A 16 -19.04 0.98 14.76
N LEU A 17 -19.36 -0.32 14.78
CA LEU A 17 -18.63 -1.28 15.58
C LEU A 17 -17.17 -1.43 15.14
N GLU A 18 -16.89 -1.46 13.83
CA GLU A 18 -15.52 -1.48 13.28
C GLU A 18 -14.71 -0.29 13.80
N GLN A 19 -15.22 0.93 13.64
CA GLN A 19 -14.53 2.15 14.08
C GLN A 19 -14.30 2.19 15.61
N ARG A 20 -15.29 1.74 16.39
CA ARG A 20 -15.17 1.66 17.85
C ARG A 20 -14.13 0.62 18.27
N LEU A 21 -14.04 -0.51 17.58
CA LEU A 21 -13.04 -1.55 17.87
C LEU A 21 -11.63 -1.02 17.65
N GLU A 22 -11.36 -0.35 16.53
CA GLU A 22 -10.04 0.24 16.24
C GLU A 22 -9.65 1.33 17.23
N SER A 23 -10.63 2.13 17.69
CA SER A 23 -10.38 3.22 18.64
C SER A 23 -10.13 2.73 20.08
N ASN A 24 -10.66 1.56 20.47
CA ASN A 24 -10.64 1.09 21.86
C ASN A 24 -9.74 -0.12 22.10
N TYR A 25 -9.38 -0.88 21.06
CA TYR A 25 -8.55 -2.07 21.19
C TYR A 25 -7.25 -1.93 20.41
N ARG A 26 -6.15 -2.28 21.08
CA ARG A 26 -4.86 -2.47 20.40
C ARG A 26 -4.86 -3.80 19.63
N PRO A 27 -4.21 -3.86 18.45
CA PRO A 27 -3.98 -5.12 17.75
C PRO A 27 -3.41 -6.21 18.66
N GLY A 28 -3.90 -7.44 18.51
CA GLY A 28 -3.53 -8.59 19.34
C GLY A 28 -4.18 -8.65 20.74
N LYS A 29 -4.79 -7.56 21.23
CA LYS A 29 -5.52 -7.59 22.51
C LYS A 29 -6.84 -8.34 22.36
N LYS A 30 -6.97 -9.46 23.09
CA LYS A 30 -8.17 -10.31 23.05
C LYS A 30 -9.35 -9.71 23.80
N PHE A 31 -10.54 -9.83 23.23
CA PHE A 31 -11.80 -9.42 23.83
C PHE A 31 -12.93 -10.42 23.51
N THR A 32 -14.07 -10.27 24.17
CA THR A 32 -15.22 -11.18 24.05
C THR A 32 -16.48 -10.39 23.73
N ALA A 33 -17.55 -11.06 23.31
CA ALA A 33 -18.85 -10.42 23.09
C ALA A 33 -19.35 -9.66 24.33
N GLN A 34 -18.98 -10.07 25.55
CA GLN A 34 -19.37 -9.38 26.78
C GLN A 34 -18.68 -8.02 26.93
N HIS A 35 -17.42 -7.89 26.50
CA HIS A 35 -16.74 -6.59 26.51
C HIS A 35 -17.37 -5.64 25.47
N ILE A 36 -17.82 -6.16 24.33
CA ILE A 36 -18.52 -5.35 23.32
C ILE A 36 -19.87 -4.86 23.80
N MET A 37 -20.61 -5.66 24.58
CA MET A 37 -21.84 -5.19 25.24
C MET A 37 -21.60 -4.06 26.27
N GLN A 38 -20.40 -3.93 26.81
CA GLN A 38 -20.07 -2.83 27.73
C GLN A 38 -19.68 -1.57 26.96
N LEU A 39 -19.07 -1.74 25.78
CA LEU A 39 -18.66 -0.64 24.89
C LEU A 39 -19.80 -0.16 23.97
N THR A 40 -20.84 -0.96 23.81
CA THR A 40 -21.98 -0.72 22.92
C THR A 40 -23.26 -1.08 23.64
N HIS A 41 -24.38 -0.43 23.35
CA HIS A 41 -25.69 -0.78 23.94
C HIS A 41 -26.31 -2.05 23.32
N LEU A 42 -25.50 -2.95 22.74
CA LEU A 42 -25.96 -4.15 22.06
C LEU A 42 -26.17 -5.31 23.03
N SER A 43 -27.11 -6.20 22.69
CA SER A 43 -27.29 -7.46 23.40
C SER A 43 -26.15 -8.45 23.10
N ARG A 44 -25.95 -9.44 23.97
CA ARG A 44 -24.90 -10.46 23.81
C ARG A 44 -25.00 -11.22 22.49
N SER A 45 -26.22 -11.55 22.07
CA SER A 45 -26.49 -12.28 20.83
C SER A 45 -26.14 -11.43 19.61
N MET A 46 -26.51 -10.16 19.62
CA MET A 46 -26.19 -9.19 18.55
C MET A 46 -24.68 -8.95 18.45
N ALA A 47 -24.01 -8.68 19.58
CA ALA A 47 -22.57 -8.51 19.63
C ALA A 47 -21.84 -9.75 19.09
N SER A 48 -22.26 -10.95 19.50
CA SER A 48 -21.68 -12.20 18.97
C SER A 48 -21.92 -12.36 17.46
N SER A 49 -23.13 -12.05 16.98
CA SER A 49 -23.46 -12.11 15.54
C SER A 49 -22.56 -11.17 14.73
N TYR A 50 -22.46 -9.90 15.13
CA TYR A 50 -21.63 -8.92 14.43
C TYR A 50 -20.14 -9.26 14.48
N LEU A 51 -19.60 -9.69 15.62
CA LEU A 51 -18.20 -10.14 15.69
C LEU A 51 -17.92 -11.33 14.75
N ASN A 52 -18.86 -12.27 14.61
CA ASN A 52 -18.71 -13.36 13.64
C ASN A 52 -18.85 -12.87 12.19
N GLN A 53 -19.64 -11.82 11.91
CA GLN A 53 -19.68 -11.20 10.59
C GLN A 53 -18.34 -10.51 10.26
N LEU A 54 -17.78 -9.75 11.21
CA LEU A 54 -16.47 -9.11 11.07
C LEU A 54 -15.34 -10.13 10.88
N TYR A 55 -15.39 -11.25 11.61
CA TYR A 55 -14.50 -12.38 11.38
C TYR A 55 -14.63 -12.95 9.96
N LYS A 56 -15.85 -13.16 9.47
CA LYS A 56 -16.07 -13.65 8.09
C LYS A 56 -15.58 -12.69 7.01
N LYS A 57 -15.59 -11.38 7.31
CA LYS A 57 -15.03 -10.33 6.43
C LYS A 57 -13.50 -10.21 6.51
N GLY A 58 -12.83 -10.96 7.39
CA GLY A 58 -11.38 -10.90 7.60
C GLY A 58 -10.91 -9.74 8.49
N PHE A 59 -11.83 -9.00 9.13
CA PHE A 59 -11.49 -7.85 9.97
C PHE A 59 -10.96 -8.26 11.36
N LEU A 60 -11.37 -9.43 11.85
CA LEU A 60 -10.98 -9.97 13.16
C LEU A 60 -10.42 -11.37 13.02
N GLU A 61 -9.55 -11.73 13.96
CA GLU A 61 -9.20 -13.12 14.24
C GLU A 61 -10.00 -13.65 15.45
N LYS A 62 -10.13 -14.97 15.53
CA LYS A 62 -10.98 -15.64 16.52
C LYS A 62 -10.29 -16.87 17.10
N ALA A 63 -10.45 -17.07 18.41
CA ALA A 63 -10.13 -18.32 19.10
C ALA A 63 -11.40 -18.95 19.67
N ASN A 64 -11.55 -20.26 19.43
CA ASN A 64 -12.67 -21.06 19.94
C ASN A 64 -12.49 -21.42 21.42
N THR A 65 -12.42 -20.42 22.28
CA THR A 65 -12.39 -20.54 23.74
C THR A 65 -13.80 -20.46 24.34
N ARG A 66 -13.92 -20.68 25.66
CA ARG A 66 -15.17 -20.49 26.42
C ARG A 66 -14.93 -19.44 27.52
N PRO A 67 -15.40 -18.20 27.38
CA PRO A 67 -16.11 -17.61 26.22
C PRO A 67 -15.19 -17.41 25.00
N THR A 68 -15.78 -17.34 23.80
CA THR A 68 -15.07 -17.10 22.54
C THR A 68 -14.36 -15.75 22.55
N GLN A 69 -13.09 -15.76 22.16
CA GLN A 69 -12.25 -14.56 22.09
C GLN A 69 -12.04 -14.12 20.64
N PHE A 70 -12.04 -12.82 20.43
CA PHE A 70 -11.74 -12.13 19.19
C PHE A 70 -10.61 -11.13 19.43
N TRP A 71 -9.84 -10.80 18.39
CA TRP A 71 -8.86 -9.70 18.44
C TRP A 71 -8.73 -9.07 17.06
N LEU A 72 -8.30 -7.80 17.06
CA LEU A 72 -7.82 -7.17 15.84
C LEU A 72 -6.51 -7.85 15.44
N PRO A 73 -6.35 -8.32 14.19
CA PRO A 73 -5.11 -8.92 13.73
C PRO A 73 -3.96 -7.94 13.96
N VAL A 74 -2.82 -8.44 14.41
CA VAL A 74 -1.60 -7.65 14.45
C VAL A 74 -1.18 -7.46 13.00
N LYS A 75 -1.58 -6.34 12.40
CA LYS A 75 -0.95 -5.88 11.16
C LYS A 75 0.49 -5.57 11.54
N GLU A 76 1.45 -6.39 11.14
CA GLU A 76 2.84 -5.95 11.13
C GLU A 76 2.88 -4.68 10.30
N GLU A 77 3.12 -3.54 10.95
CA GLU A 77 3.28 -2.30 10.21
C GLU A 77 4.46 -2.51 9.29
N ALA A 78 4.28 -2.29 8.00
CA ALA A 78 5.32 -2.56 7.01
C ALA A 78 6.67 -1.91 7.36
N PHE A 79 6.65 -0.82 8.13
CA PHE A 79 7.82 -0.06 8.58
C PHE A 79 8.37 -0.43 9.97
N SER A 80 7.77 -1.37 10.71
CA SER A 80 8.12 -1.63 12.12
C SER A 80 9.55 -2.15 12.33
N ASP A 81 10.12 -2.79 11.32
CA ASP A 81 11.49 -3.30 11.29
C ASP A 81 12.51 -2.28 10.73
N VAL A 82 12.06 -1.09 10.33
CA VAL A 82 12.93 -0.04 9.81
C VAL A 82 13.65 0.66 10.96
N ILE A 83 14.99 0.61 10.95
CA ILE A 83 15.81 1.29 11.95
C ILE A 83 15.54 2.79 11.89
N GLY A 84 15.07 3.37 12.99
CA GLY A 84 14.70 4.78 13.09
C GLY A 84 13.24 5.09 12.73
N ALA A 85 12.39 4.06 12.59
CA ALA A 85 10.97 4.23 12.32
C ALA A 85 10.25 5.12 13.35
N ASP A 86 10.60 4.97 14.63
CA ASP A 86 10.05 5.78 15.73
C ASP A 86 10.88 7.05 16.01
N ALA A 87 11.87 7.36 15.17
CA ALA A 87 12.82 8.45 15.37
C ALA A 87 13.03 9.28 14.09
N SER A 88 14.24 9.28 13.53
CA SER A 88 14.63 10.15 12.41
C SER A 88 13.87 9.87 11.11
N LEU A 89 13.36 8.65 10.91
CA LEU A 89 12.59 8.28 9.72
C LEU A 89 11.08 8.41 9.92
N ALA A 90 10.60 8.63 11.15
CA ALA A 90 9.18 8.82 11.45
C ALA A 90 8.48 9.80 10.49
N PRO A 91 8.98 11.05 10.26
CA PRO A 91 8.29 11.99 9.37
C PRO A 91 8.29 11.52 7.91
N ILE A 92 9.34 10.82 7.46
CA ILE A 92 9.45 10.30 6.10
C ILE A 92 8.48 9.13 5.91
N ILE A 93 8.38 8.25 6.90
CA ILE A 93 7.43 7.14 6.91
C ILE A 93 6.00 7.65 6.88
N GLU A 94 5.66 8.67 7.67
CA GLU A 94 4.32 9.27 7.64
C GLU A 94 4.00 9.90 6.27
N GLN A 95 4.97 10.55 5.61
CA GLN A 95 4.80 11.03 4.23
C GLN A 95 4.58 9.87 3.25
N CYS A 96 5.33 8.78 3.39
CA CYS A 96 5.14 7.57 2.59
C CYS A 96 3.75 6.97 2.79
N LYS A 97 3.30 6.83 4.04
CA LYS A 97 1.96 6.33 4.38
C LYS A 97 0.87 7.21 3.77
N ALA A 98 0.99 8.53 3.93
CA ALA A 98 0.05 9.50 3.35
C ALA A 98 0.00 9.42 1.81
N ALA A 99 1.16 9.27 1.16
CA ALA A 99 1.22 9.14 -0.31
C ALA A 99 0.54 7.85 -0.80
N VAL A 100 0.72 6.73 -0.09
CA VAL A 100 0.07 5.45 -0.43
C VAL A 100 -1.44 5.53 -0.22
N ASN A 101 -1.91 6.13 0.88
CA ASN A 101 -3.33 6.17 1.22
C ASN A 101 -4.11 7.25 0.45
N TYR A 102 -3.45 8.02 -0.41
CA TYR A 102 -4.11 9.08 -1.17
C TYR A 102 -4.98 8.47 -2.29
N PRO A 103 -6.29 8.78 -2.38
CA PRO A 103 -7.17 8.18 -3.38
C PRO A 103 -6.85 8.57 -4.83
N PRO A 104 -7.19 7.73 -5.83
CA PRO A 104 -7.75 6.37 -5.68
C PRO A 104 -6.70 5.29 -5.38
N ASP A 105 -5.51 5.38 -5.99
CA ASP A 105 -4.50 4.30 -6.02
C ASP A 105 -3.12 4.73 -5.50
N GLY A 106 -3.08 5.75 -4.64
CA GLY A 106 -1.85 6.37 -4.15
C GLY A 106 -1.28 7.44 -5.09
N LEU A 107 -0.22 8.10 -4.63
CA LEU A 107 0.49 9.15 -5.37
C LEU A 107 1.89 8.70 -5.82
N PRO A 108 2.34 9.12 -7.02
CA PRO A 108 3.73 9.00 -7.42
C PRO A 108 4.65 9.72 -6.41
N MET A 109 5.76 9.09 -6.06
CA MET A 109 6.70 9.61 -5.07
C MET A 109 8.13 9.70 -5.62
N ILE A 110 8.88 10.69 -5.14
CA ILE A 110 10.31 10.84 -5.42
C ILE A 110 11.08 10.71 -4.11
N ILE A 111 11.84 9.63 -3.95
CA ILE A 111 12.69 9.40 -2.78
C ILE A 111 14.05 10.05 -3.03
N ARG A 112 14.41 11.04 -2.22
CA ARG A 112 15.70 11.76 -2.32
C ARG A 112 16.62 11.37 -1.16
N GLY A 113 17.90 11.23 -1.46
CA GLY A 113 18.93 10.94 -0.47
C GLY A 113 20.21 10.44 -1.14
N ASN A 114 21.32 10.52 -0.40
CA ASN A 114 22.64 10.10 -0.88
C ASN A 114 22.64 8.61 -1.28
N SER A 115 23.66 8.19 -2.04
CA SER A 115 23.84 6.76 -2.32
C SER A 115 24.07 5.99 -1.01
N GLY A 116 23.50 4.78 -0.90
CA GLY A 116 23.67 3.92 0.28
C GLY A 116 22.76 4.20 1.49
N VAL A 117 21.89 5.21 1.47
CA VAL A 117 21.00 5.53 2.61
C VAL A 117 19.75 4.64 2.75
N GLY A 118 19.63 3.59 1.93
CA GLY A 118 18.51 2.65 2.00
C GLY A 118 17.25 3.05 1.22
N LYS A 119 17.35 3.88 0.17
CA LYS A 119 16.20 4.28 -0.67
C LYS A 119 15.42 3.09 -1.26
N SER A 120 16.14 2.08 -1.75
CA SER A 120 15.52 0.88 -2.35
C SER A 120 14.85 0.00 -1.28
N MET A 121 15.38 -0.02 -0.05
CA MET A 121 14.72 -0.65 1.10
C MET A 121 13.43 0.09 1.45
N LEU A 122 13.47 1.42 1.53
CA LEU A 122 12.29 2.24 1.78
C LEU A 122 11.20 2.02 0.71
N ALA A 123 11.57 1.97 -0.57
CA ALA A 123 10.63 1.68 -1.66
C ALA A 123 9.95 0.31 -1.52
N LYS A 124 10.70 -0.73 -1.13
CA LYS A 124 10.13 -2.06 -0.85
C LYS A 124 9.16 -2.02 0.33
N LYS A 125 9.47 -1.24 1.37
CA LYS A 125 8.61 -1.06 2.55
C LYS A 125 7.31 -0.33 2.21
N VAL A 126 7.38 0.68 1.35
CA VAL A 126 6.21 1.36 0.80
C VAL A 126 5.30 0.41 0.03
N TYR A 127 5.88 -0.43 -0.84
CA TYR A 127 5.11 -1.45 -1.56
C TYR A 127 4.43 -2.45 -0.61
N GLN A 128 5.15 -2.94 0.40
CA GLN A 128 4.57 -3.79 1.45
C GLN A 128 3.43 -3.07 2.18
N TYR A 129 3.60 -1.79 2.50
CA TYR A 129 2.56 -0.99 3.14
C TYR A 129 1.31 -0.89 2.26
N ALA A 130 1.46 -0.62 0.96
CA ALA A 130 0.35 -0.55 0.02
C ALA A 130 -0.46 -1.85 -0.04
N ILE A 131 0.20 -3.02 0.02
CA ILE A 131 -0.50 -4.31 0.16
C ILE A 131 -1.27 -4.38 1.48
N THR A 132 -0.64 -4.04 2.61
CA THR A 132 -1.28 -4.15 3.93
C THR A 132 -2.45 -3.20 4.16
N GLN A 133 -2.48 -2.09 3.41
CA GLN A 133 -3.57 -1.13 3.38
C GLN A 133 -4.62 -1.46 2.31
N HIS A 134 -4.45 -2.55 1.56
CA HIS A 134 -5.32 -2.96 0.45
C HIS A 134 -5.48 -1.87 -0.63
N VAL A 135 -4.48 -0.99 -0.79
CA VAL A 135 -4.41 -0.04 -1.91
C VAL A 135 -4.11 -0.80 -3.21
N ILE A 136 -3.31 -1.87 -3.11
CA ILE A 136 -3.02 -2.80 -4.20
C ILE A 136 -3.27 -4.24 -3.77
N ASN A 137 -3.46 -5.13 -4.74
CA ASN A 137 -3.60 -6.57 -4.50
C ASN A 137 -2.32 -7.18 -3.91
N GLU A 138 -2.46 -8.24 -3.11
CA GLU A 138 -1.32 -8.98 -2.54
C GLU A 138 -0.38 -9.58 -3.60
N ASN A 139 -0.94 -9.90 -4.77
CA ASN A 139 -0.22 -10.44 -5.92
C ASN A 139 0.20 -9.35 -6.93
N ALA A 140 0.05 -8.07 -6.58
CA ALA A 140 0.46 -6.98 -7.44
C ALA A 140 1.97 -7.07 -7.77
N PRO A 141 2.41 -6.67 -8.96
CA PRO A 141 3.83 -6.69 -9.30
C PRO A 141 4.60 -5.56 -8.59
N PHE A 142 5.81 -5.86 -8.12
CA PHE A 142 6.80 -4.85 -7.72
C PHE A 142 8.01 -4.93 -8.65
N ILE A 143 8.06 -4.02 -9.62
CA ILE A 143 9.09 -4.02 -10.66
C ILE A 143 10.17 -2.99 -10.30
N THR A 144 11.42 -3.41 -10.25
CA THR A 144 12.56 -2.52 -9.99
C THR A 144 13.41 -2.37 -11.25
N LEU A 145 13.75 -1.15 -11.63
CA LEU A 145 14.66 -0.85 -12.73
C LEU A 145 15.76 0.09 -12.25
N ASN A 146 17.02 -0.32 -12.39
CA ASN A 146 18.14 0.60 -12.23
C ASN A 146 18.37 1.34 -13.55
N CYS A 147 18.09 2.64 -13.56
CA CYS A 147 18.25 3.47 -14.75
C CYS A 147 19.72 3.68 -15.14
N ALA A 148 20.65 3.51 -14.20
CA ALA A 148 22.09 3.67 -14.45
C ALA A 148 22.63 2.68 -15.51
N ASP A 149 22.11 1.46 -15.53
CA ASP A 149 22.51 0.39 -16.47
C ASP A 149 22.23 0.79 -17.93
N TYR A 150 21.28 1.71 -18.15
CA TYR A 150 20.84 2.16 -19.45
C TYR A 150 21.26 3.62 -19.75
N ALA A 151 22.05 4.24 -18.89
CA ALA A 151 22.45 5.65 -19.03
C ALA A 151 23.14 5.97 -20.37
N ASN A 152 23.85 4.99 -20.94
CA ASN A 152 24.57 5.12 -22.21
C ASN A 152 23.67 4.90 -23.44
N ASN A 153 22.48 4.31 -23.28
CA ASN A 153 21.58 3.95 -24.39
C ASN A 153 20.11 4.34 -24.07
N PRO A 154 19.72 5.62 -24.25
CA PRO A 154 18.37 6.10 -23.94
C PRO A 154 17.25 5.41 -24.75
N GLU A 155 17.56 5.00 -25.98
CA GLU A 155 16.64 4.24 -26.84
C GLU A 155 16.37 2.85 -26.25
N LEU A 156 17.40 2.19 -25.71
CA LEU A 156 17.26 0.91 -25.03
C LEU A 156 16.41 1.06 -23.76
N LEU A 157 16.64 2.11 -22.96
CA LEU A 157 15.81 2.40 -21.79
C LEU A 157 14.33 2.56 -22.16
N SER A 158 14.05 3.35 -23.22
CA SER A 158 12.69 3.57 -23.71
C SER A 158 12.05 2.25 -24.17
N SER A 159 12.80 1.43 -24.91
CA SER A 159 12.34 0.11 -25.37
C SER A 159 12.07 -0.88 -24.22
N VAL A 160 12.77 -0.73 -23.10
CA VAL A 160 12.58 -1.57 -21.90
C VAL A 160 11.38 -1.09 -21.09
N LEU A 161 11.21 0.22 -20.93
CA LEU A 161 10.08 0.81 -20.19
C LEU A 161 8.74 0.60 -20.91
N PHE A 162 8.69 0.90 -22.21
CA PHE A 162 7.46 0.90 -23.00
C PHE A 162 7.28 -0.35 -23.87
N GLY A 163 8.32 -1.18 -23.97
CA GLY A 163 8.30 -2.30 -24.91
C GLY A 163 8.56 -1.85 -26.34
N TYR A 164 8.51 -2.80 -27.27
CA TYR A 164 8.61 -2.53 -28.69
C TYR A 164 7.89 -3.60 -29.51
N VAL A 165 7.42 -3.20 -30.69
CA VAL A 165 6.83 -4.09 -31.69
C VAL A 165 7.93 -4.59 -32.62
N LYS A 166 7.77 -5.81 -33.15
CA LYS A 166 8.64 -6.39 -34.17
C LYS A 166 8.84 -5.39 -35.31
N GLY A 167 10.09 -5.10 -35.65
CA GLY A 167 10.46 -4.15 -36.71
C GLY A 167 10.56 -2.68 -36.29
N ALA A 168 10.43 -2.34 -35.00
CA ALA A 168 10.60 -0.96 -34.53
C ALA A 168 12.04 -0.41 -34.69
N PHE A 169 13.06 -1.28 -34.72
CA PHE A 169 14.46 -0.94 -34.98
C PHE A 169 15.22 -2.17 -35.53
N THR A 170 16.44 -1.97 -36.04
CA THR A 170 17.29 -3.07 -36.54
C THR A 170 17.66 -4.02 -35.40
N GLY A 171 17.08 -5.23 -35.41
CA GLY A 171 17.23 -6.24 -34.35
C GLY A 171 15.95 -6.54 -33.55
N ALA A 172 14.85 -5.81 -33.78
CA ALA A 172 13.54 -6.08 -33.16
C ALA A 172 12.85 -7.31 -33.80
N ASN A 173 13.32 -8.51 -33.47
CA ASN A 173 12.87 -9.78 -34.06
C ASN A 173 11.51 -10.28 -33.52
N SER A 174 11.04 -9.74 -32.39
CA SER A 174 9.76 -10.10 -31.75
C SER A 174 9.13 -8.90 -31.07
N ASN A 175 7.84 -8.98 -30.76
CA ASN A 175 7.17 -8.04 -29.86
C ASN A 175 7.68 -8.28 -28.43
N LYS A 176 7.86 -7.21 -27.65
CA LYS A 176 8.25 -7.28 -26.24
C LYS A 176 7.40 -6.30 -25.43
N THR A 177 6.73 -6.81 -24.40
CA THR A 177 5.95 -6.02 -23.44
C THR A 177 6.88 -5.15 -22.59
N GLY A 178 6.47 -3.91 -22.33
CA GLY A 178 7.23 -2.95 -21.51
C GLY A 178 7.15 -3.26 -20.01
N LEU A 179 8.12 -2.75 -19.25
CA LEU A 179 8.10 -2.88 -17.78
C LEU A 179 6.92 -2.15 -17.13
N LEU A 180 6.43 -1.05 -17.73
CA LEU A 180 5.27 -0.35 -17.21
C LEU A 180 3.99 -1.20 -17.31
N ASP A 181 3.79 -1.88 -18.44
CA ASP A 181 2.68 -2.82 -18.61
C ASP A 181 2.81 -4.02 -17.66
N ALA A 182 4.05 -4.51 -17.45
CA ALA A 182 4.32 -5.58 -16.50
C ALA A 182 4.09 -5.15 -15.03
N ALA A 183 4.15 -3.85 -14.73
CA ALA A 183 3.89 -3.29 -13.41
C ALA A 183 2.42 -2.88 -13.21
N ASN A 184 1.53 -3.13 -14.18
CA ASN A 184 0.14 -2.71 -14.12
C ASN A 184 -0.58 -3.27 -12.88
N GLY A 185 -1.31 -2.41 -12.17
CA GLY A 185 -1.97 -2.74 -10.90
C GLY A 185 -1.01 -2.94 -9.71
N GLY A 186 0.27 -2.59 -9.87
CA GLY A 186 1.29 -2.65 -8.83
C GLY A 186 2.18 -1.42 -8.82
N TYR A 187 3.45 -1.59 -8.43
CA TYR A 187 4.40 -0.50 -8.24
C TYR A 187 5.64 -0.71 -9.09
N SER A 188 6.14 0.37 -9.68
CA SER A 188 7.44 0.40 -10.38
C SER A 188 8.39 1.33 -9.65
N PHE A 189 9.54 0.81 -9.22
CA PHE A 189 10.62 1.58 -8.60
C PHE A 189 11.75 1.79 -9.61
N LEU A 190 12.03 3.06 -9.91
CA LEU A 190 13.09 3.47 -10.81
C LEU A 190 14.25 4.05 -9.99
N ASP A 191 15.35 3.32 -9.87
CA ASP A 191 16.56 3.80 -9.18
C ASP A 191 17.41 4.65 -10.12
N GLU A 192 18.14 5.62 -9.57
CA GLU A 192 19.06 6.50 -10.31
C GLU A 192 18.49 7.22 -11.55
N VAL A 193 17.20 7.58 -11.53
CA VAL A 193 16.53 8.29 -12.64
C VAL A 193 17.23 9.58 -13.09
N THR A 194 17.95 10.26 -12.20
CA THR A 194 18.70 11.50 -12.51
C THR A 194 19.91 11.26 -13.41
N THR A 195 20.45 10.05 -13.48
CA THR A 195 21.62 9.73 -14.32
C THR A 195 21.25 9.68 -15.81
N CYS A 196 19.97 9.42 -16.14
CA CYS A 196 19.46 9.41 -17.52
C CYS A 196 19.17 10.80 -18.11
N HIS A 197 19.47 11.89 -17.38
CA HIS A 197 18.95 13.24 -17.66
C HIS A 197 19.46 13.90 -18.97
N LYS A 198 20.41 13.34 -19.73
CA LYS A 198 20.87 14.08 -20.92
C LYS A 198 19.86 14.18 -22.09
N LYS A 199 18.76 13.40 -22.16
CA LYS A 199 17.79 13.50 -23.29
C LYS A 199 16.29 13.23 -23.05
N ILE A 200 15.84 12.65 -21.93
CA ILE A 200 14.47 12.04 -21.83
C ILE A 200 13.36 13.01 -21.35
N ARG A 201 13.69 14.24 -20.93
CA ARG A 201 12.73 15.15 -20.28
C ARG A 201 11.73 15.87 -21.21
N LYS A 202 11.59 15.48 -22.48
CA LYS A 202 10.76 16.23 -23.44
C LYS A 202 9.39 15.65 -23.82
N SER A 203 9.00 14.43 -23.40
CA SER A 203 7.78 13.85 -23.99
C SER A 203 6.71 13.20 -23.11
N SER A 204 6.96 12.68 -21.90
CA SER A 204 5.96 11.73 -21.34
C SER A 204 5.82 11.64 -19.82
N PHE A 205 6.08 12.71 -19.08
CA PHE A 205 5.65 12.78 -17.67
C PHE A 205 4.80 14.03 -17.45
N TYR A 206 3.61 14.02 -18.05
CA TYR A 206 2.43 14.80 -17.68
C TYR A 206 1.23 13.88 -17.75
#